data_AF-A0A7I7MPC6-F1
#
_entry.id   AF-A0A7I7MPC6-F1
#
_cell.length_a   1.000
_cell.length_b   1.000
_cell.length_c   1.000
_cell.angle_alpha   90.00
_cell.angle_beta   90.00
_cell.angle_gamma   90.00
#
_symmetry.space_group_name_H-M   'P 1'
#
loop_
_entity.id
_entity.type
_entity.pdbx_description
1 polymer ?
#
loop_
_entity_poly.entity_id
_entity_poly.type
_entity_poly.pdbx_seq_one_letter_code
_entity_poly.pdbx_strand_id
1 'polypeptide(L)'
;MGIGGVGGVGGQGGQGGAGGTGADATQPFDYGFNGGPGGQGGAGGTGGDAVDGGTNGSGGQGGQGGTGGAGGAGYNDDGINGTTPGGYGGNGGTGGVGGAIGTGGTGGTAGQGGTGGTGGVGGQGGSTNFTGGSAAEGGEGGVGGNGGDGGFSPTDPGVGGTGGRGGQGGTGGSNALGTGADGGRGGEGGVGGNGGIDPGGEGGTGGTGGTGGTGGTGSTGDPGAEGDPGAAGMGPWGSVGGFGGDGGSGGAGSP
;
A
#
# COMPACT_ATOMS: atom_id res chain seq x y z
N MET A 1 -38.00 16.69 34.83
CA MET A 1 -36.86 16.71 33.90
C MET A 1 -36.79 15.36 33.24
N GLY A 2 -37.03 15.28 31.93
CA GLY A 2 -36.83 14.03 31.19
C GLY A 2 -35.33 13.74 31.09
N ILE A 3 -34.94 12.49 31.33
CA ILE A 3 -33.58 12.02 31.03
C ILE A 3 -33.31 12.24 29.54
N GLY A 4 -32.31 13.08 29.21
CA GLY A 4 -31.90 13.34 27.84
C GLY A 4 -31.43 12.05 27.16
N GLY A 5 -31.87 11.83 25.92
CA GLY A 5 -31.49 10.65 25.13
C GLY A 5 -30.02 10.68 24.67
N VAL A 6 -29.57 9.56 24.11
CA VAL A 6 -28.26 9.43 23.46
C VAL A 6 -28.43 9.61 21.95
N GLY A 7 -27.59 10.44 21.32
CA GLY A 7 -27.53 10.60 19.87
C GLY A 7 -27.04 9.32 19.18
N GLY A 8 -27.48 9.07 17.95
CA GLY A 8 -27.08 7.87 17.20
C GLY A 8 -25.59 7.83 16.88
N VAL A 9 -25.00 6.64 16.78
CA VAL A 9 -23.59 6.50 16.35
C VAL A 9 -23.49 6.69 14.83
N GLY A 10 -22.45 7.39 14.39
CA GLY A 10 -22.13 7.57 12.98
C GLY A 10 -21.73 6.25 12.31
N GLY A 11 -22.15 6.06 11.06
CA GLY A 11 -21.82 4.86 10.30
C GLY A 11 -20.34 4.74 9.97
N GLN A 12 -19.84 3.51 9.80
CA GLN A 12 -18.48 3.28 9.33
C GLN A 12 -18.35 3.68 7.84
N GLY A 13 -17.21 4.26 7.48
CA GLY A 13 -16.84 4.54 6.10
C GLY A 13 -16.59 3.27 5.28
N GLY A 14 -16.98 3.28 4.01
CA GLY A 14 -16.79 2.14 3.10
C GLY A 14 -15.31 1.91 2.75
N GLN A 15 -14.94 0.67 2.41
CA GLN A 15 -13.60 0.35 1.93
C GLN A 15 -13.37 0.90 0.52
N GLY A 16 -12.15 1.38 0.24
CA GLY A 16 -11.71 1.75 -1.09
C GLY A 16 -11.52 0.53 -2.01
N GLY A 17 -11.85 0.70 -3.29
CA GLY A 17 -11.71 -0.37 -4.29
C GLY A 17 -10.25 -0.71 -4.59
N ALA A 18 -9.98 -1.96 -4.98
CA ALA A 18 -8.64 -2.36 -5.44
C ALA A 18 -8.27 -1.69 -6.78
N GLY A 19 -6.99 -1.40 -6.96
CA GLY A 19 -6.44 -0.94 -8.23
C GLY A 19 -6.42 -2.05 -9.28
N GLY A 20 -6.53 -1.66 -10.55
CA GLY A 20 -6.47 -2.61 -11.67
C GLY A 20 -5.06 -3.16 -11.88
N THR A 21 -4.95 -4.43 -12.25
CA THR A 21 -3.67 -5.03 -12.64
C THR A 21 -3.15 -4.41 -13.94
N GLY A 22 -1.86 -4.13 -14.00
CA GLY A 22 -1.17 -3.73 -15.21
C GLY A 22 -1.14 -4.86 -16.24
N ALA A 23 -1.31 -4.54 -17.52
CA ALA A 23 -1.18 -5.51 -18.59
C ALA A 23 0.28 -5.94 -18.78
N ASP A 24 0.49 -7.17 -19.20
CA ASP A 24 1.82 -7.64 -19.59
C ASP A 24 2.26 -6.98 -20.90
N ALA A 25 3.58 -6.87 -21.08
CA ALA A 25 4.15 -6.48 -22.36
C ALA A 25 3.83 -7.53 -23.44
N THR A 26 3.27 -7.09 -24.57
CA THR A 26 2.93 -7.99 -25.68
C THR A 26 3.72 -7.70 -26.95
N GLN A 27 4.45 -6.59 -26.99
CA GLN A 27 5.30 -6.21 -28.11
C GLN A 27 6.76 -6.11 -27.66
N PRO A 28 7.71 -6.33 -28.57
CA PRO A 28 9.11 -6.04 -28.33
C PRO A 28 9.33 -4.62 -27.81
N PHE A 29 10.26 -4.47 -26.86
CA PHE A 29 10.65 -3.18 -26.25
C PHE A 29 9.60 -2.53 -25.34
N ASP A 30 8.37 -3.06 -25.26
CA ASP A 30 7.39 -2.62 -24.27
C ASP A 30 7.75 -3.15 -22.89
N TYR A 31 7.61 -2.32 -21.87
CA TYR A 31 7.70 -2.71 -20.47
C TYR A 31 6.37 -3.30 -20.02
N GLY A 32 6.37 -4.06 -18.93
CA GLY A 32 5.12 -4.37 -18.25
C GLY A 32 4.39 -3.09 -17.85
N PHE A 33 3.07 -3.03 -18.01
CA PHE A 33 2.31 -1.84 -17.62
C PHE A 33 2.19 -1.76 -16.10
N ASN A 34 2.15 -0.54 -15.56
CA ASN A 34 2.02 -0.35 -14.12
C ASN A 34 0.64 -0.76 -13.62
N GLY A 35 0.58 -1.21 -12.36
CA GLY A 35 -0.67 -1.38 -11.65
C GLY A 35 -1.37 -0.05 -11.38
N GLY A 36 -2.70 -0.05 -11.44
CA GLY A 36 -3.52 1.10 -11.10
C GLY A 36 -3.55 1.39 -9.60
N PRO A 37 -3.82 2.64 -9.19
CA PRO A 37 -3.91 3.00 -7.78
C PRO A 37 -5.15 2.38 -7.10
N GLY A 38 -5.04 2.08 -5.82
CA GLY A 38 -6.16 1.73 -4.96
C GLY A 38 -7.05 2.95 -4.68
N GLY A 39 -8.36 2.73 -4.56
CA GLY A 39 -9.34 3.77 -4.25
C GLY A 39 -9.26 4.25 -2.80
N GLN A 40 -9.69 5.48 -2.56
CA GLN A 40 -9.77 6.04 -1.20
C GLN A 40 -10.84 5.34 -0.37
N GLY A 41 -10.60 5.17 0.93
CA GLY A 41 -11.62 4.78 1.90
C GLY A 41 -12.66 5.89 2.12
N GLY A 42 -13.93 5.50 2.30
CA GLY A 42 -15.02 6.42 2.58
C GLY A 42 -14.89 7.07 3.96
N ALA A 43 -15.41 8.29 4.13
CA ALA A 43 -15.44 8.94 5.43
C ALA A 43 -16.41 8.24 6.39
N GLY A 44 -16.10 8.30 7.69
CA GLY A 44 -17.02 7.92 8.75
C GLY A 44 -18.18 8.92 8.87
N GLY A 45 -19.36 8.42 9.20
CA GLY A 45 -20.55 9.23 9.43
C GLY A 45 -20.43 10.05 10.70
N THR A 46 -21.06 11.23 10.72
CA THR A 46 -21.14 12.05 11.94
C THR A 46 -22.01 11.36 12.99
N GLY A 47 -21.64 11.53 14.25
CA GLY A 47 -22.51 11.18 15.38
C GLY A 47 -23.77 12.04 15.39
N GLY A 48 -24.87 11.46 15.87
CA GLY A 48 -26.15 12.13 15.98
C GLY A 48 -26.18 13.14 17.12
N ASP A 49 -26.93 14.21 16.92
CA ASP A 49 -27.11 15.24 17.93
C ASP A 49 -27.95 14.74 19.12
N ALA A 50 -27.72 15.34 20.28
CA ALA A 50 -28.50 15.14 21.48
C ALA A 50 -29.22 16.44 21.90
N VAL A 51 -30.32 16.26 22.63
CA VAL A 51 -30.99 17.37 23.33
C VAL A 51 -30.19 17.78 24.57
N ASP A 52 -30.46 18.98 25.10
CA ASP A 52 -29.79 19.50 26.29
C ASP A 52 -29.89 18.52 27.48
N GLY A 53 -28.75 18.27 28.13
CA GLY A 53 -28.61 17.24 29.17
C GLY A 53 -28.53 15.78 28.66
N GLY A 54 -28.58 15.56 27.34
CA GLY A 54 -28.37 14.25 26.70
C GLY A 54 -26.90 13.97 26.37
N THR A 55 -26.63 12.80 25.78
CA THR A 55 -25.27 12.38 25.36
C THR A 55 -25.12 12.44 23.85
N ASN A 56 -24.10 13.10 23.31
CA ASN A 56 -23.90 13.14 21.86
C ASN A 56 -23.59 11.75 21.30
N GLY A 57 -24.02 11.52 20.06
CA GLY A 57 -23.61 10.35 19.30
C GLY A 57 -22.13 10.43 18.95
N SER A 58 -21.46 9.27 18.96
CA SER A 58 -20.07 9.16 18.51
C SER A 58 -19.98 9.21 16.99
N GLY A 59 -18.90 9.80 16.47
CA GLY A 59 -18.55 9.71 15.05
C GLY A 59 -18.14 8.29 14.66
N GLY A 60 -18.44 7.90 13.42
CA GLY A 60 -18.07 6.61 12.85
C GLY A 60 -16.61 6.59 12.39
N GLN A 61 -15.99 5.41 12.36
CA GLN A 61 -14.63 5.24 11.84
C GLN A 61 -14.58 5.49 10.32
N GLY A 62 -13.50 6.09 9.82
CA GLY A 62 -13.18 6.14 8.39
C GLY A 62 -12.88 4.75 7.81
N GLY A 63 -13.19 4.56 6.53
CA GLY A 63 -12.96 3.30 5.83
C GLY A 63 -11.50 3.08 5.43
N GLN A 64 -11.08 1.83 5.27
CA GLN A 64 -9.73 1.50 4.79
C GLN A 64 -9.57 1.89 3.30
N GLY A 65 -8.39 2.39 2.93
CA GLY A 65 -8.00 2.59 1.54
C GLY A 65 -7.76 1.28 0.78
N GLY A 66 -8.04 1.27 -0.52
CA GLY A 66 -7.90 0.08 -1.37
C GLY A 66 -6.45 -0.28 -1.67
N THR A 67 -6.20 -1.56 -1.92
CA THR A 67 -4.88 -2.05 -2.35
C THR A 67 -4.56 -1.58 -3.78
N GLY A 68 -3.32 -1.17 -4.04
CA GLY A 68 -2.84 -0.90 -5.40
C GLY A 68 -2.77 -2.16 -6.26
N GLY A 69 -2.99 -2.02 -7.56
CA GLY A 69 -2.94 -3.14 -8.51
C GLY A 69 -1.52 -3.65 -8.72
N ALA A 70 -1.35 -4.91 -9.11
CA ALA A 70 -0.04 -5.45 -9.47
C ALA A 70 0.46 -4.87 -10.80
N GLY A 71 1.77 -4.74 -10.98
CA GLY A 71 2.40 -4.46 -12.27
C GLY A 71 2.34 -5.67 -13.21
N GLY A 72 2.27 -5.42 -14.51
CA GLY A 72 2.31 -6.46 -15.54
C GLY A 72 3.74 -6.97 -15.78
N ALA A 73 3.86 -8.17 -16.33
CA ALA A 73 5.15 -8.75 -16.69
C ALA A 73 5.81 -8.04 -17.87
N GLY A 74 7.14 -8.05 -17.88
CA GLY A 74 7.96 -7.61 -18.99
C GLY A 74 7.99 -8.60 -20.15
N TYR A 75 8.47 -8.14 -21.31
CA TYR A 75 8.52 -8.89 -22.54
C TYR A 75 9.59 -9.98 -22.47
N ASN A 76 9.24 -11.21 -22.85
CA ASN A 76 10.19 -12.31 -22.92
C ASN A 76 10.95 -12.29 -24.25
N ASP A 77 12.22 -12.65 -24.21
CA ASP A 77 13.08 -12.74 -25.39
C ASP A 77 12.51 -13.74 -26.41
N ASP A 78 12.43 -13.33 -27.68
CA ASP A 78 11.94 -14.15 -28.80
C ASP A 78 13.06 -14.63 -29.75
N GLY A 79 14.32 -14.33 -29.41
CA GLY A 79 15.52 -14.68 -30.17
C GLY A 79 15.95 -13.62 -31.19
N ILE A 80 15.12 -12.59 -31.39
CA ILE A 80 15.44 -11.42 -32.22
C ILE A 80 15.48 -10.17 -31.34
N ASN A 81 14.53 -10.05 -30.41
CA ASN A 81 14.35 -8.93 -29.51
C ASN A 81 14.61 -9.37 -28.07
N GLY A 82 15.37 -8.57 -27.33
CA GLY A 82 15.70 -8.84 -25.94
C GLY A 82 14.52 -8.65 -24.97
N THR A 83 14.73 -9.07 -23.73
CA THR A 83 13.76 -8.95 -22.65
C THR A 83 13.52 -7.49 -22.22
N THR A 84 12.38 -7.22 -21.58
CA THR A 84 12.13 -5.93 -20.92
C THR A 84 11.70 -6.09 -19.45
N PRO A 85 11.87 -5.05 -18.61
CA PRO A 85 11.45 -5.09 -17.22
C PRO A 85 9.94 -5.21 -16.99
N GLY A 86 9.59 -5.69 -15.81
CA GLY A 86 8.21 -5.69 -15.30
C GLY A 86 7.72 -4.28 -14.95
N GLY A 87 6.40 -4.10 -14.94
CA GLY A 87 5.76 -2.84 -14.56
C GLY A 87 5.77 -2.60 -13.05
N TYR A 88 5.65 -1.35 -12.63
CA TYR A 88 5.57 -1.01 -11.21
C TYR A 88 4.24 -1.45 -10.59
N GLY A 89 4.26 -1.79 -9.30
CA GLY A 89 3.04 -1.92 -8.51
C GLY A 89 2.31 -0.59 -8.35
N GLY A 90 0.99 -0.61 -8.33
CA GLY A 90 0.17 0.58 -8.11
C GLY A 90 0.21 1.04 -6.65
N ASN A 91 0.00 2.33 -6.40
CA ASN A 91 -0.04 2.84 -5.02
C ASN A 91 -1.30 2.39 -4.28
N GLY A 92 -1.20 2.18 -2.97
CA GLY A 92 -2.36 2.00 -2.10
C GLY A 92 -3.18 3.28 -1.97
N GLY A 93 -4.49 3.13 -1.77
CA GLY A 93 -5.41 4.25 -1.56
C GLY A 93 -5.31 4.83 -0.15
N THR A 94 -5.61 6.12 0.01
CA THR A 94 -5.66 6.76 1.32
C THR A 94 -6.85 6.24 2.15
N GLY A 95 -6.68 6.12 3.47
CA GLY A 95 -7.78 5.85 4.40
C GLY A 95 -8.82 6.98 4.43
N GLY A 96 -10.05 6.66 4.81
CA GLY A 96 -11.12 7.63 4.97
C GLY A 96 -10.97 8.44 6.26
N VAL A 97 -11.47 9.67 6.26
CA VAL A 97 -11.48 10.51 7.47
C VAL A 97 -12.51 9.98 8.48
N GLY A 98 -12.20 10.05 9.77
CA GLY A 98 -13.15 9.73 10.83
C GLY A 98 -14.33 10.70 10.91
N GLY A 99 -15.48 10.23 11.36
CA GLY A 99 -16.69 11.04 11.53
C GLY A 99 -16.58 11.98 12.72
N ALA A 100 -17.18 13.17 12.62
CA ALA A 100 -17.26 14.08 13.76
C ALA A 100 -18.21 13.56 14.84
N ILE A 101 -18.00 14.00 16.08
CA ILE A 101 -18.96 13.84 17.19
C ILE A 101 -20.26 14.60 16.91
N GLY A 102 -21.39 14.12 17.45
CA GLY A 102 -22.65 14.87 17.47
C GLY A 102 -22.61 16.10 18.39
N THR A 103 -23.64 16.94 18.35
CA THR A 103 -23.74 18.20 19.10
C THR A 103 -24.98 18.29 19.99
N GLY A 104 -25.04 19.30 20.87
CA GLY A 104 -26.23 19.64 21.67
C GLY A 104 -26.34 18.96 23.04
N GLY A 105 -25.63 17.85 23.25
CA GLY A 105 -25.43 17.19 24.54
C GLY A 105 -23.97 17.19 24.99
N THR A 106 -23.67 16.36 25.98
CA THR A 106 -22.32 16.13 26.53
C THR A 106 -21.79 14.74 26.15
N GLY A 107 -20.49 14.48 26.26
CA GLY A 107 -19.92 13.17 25.92
C GLY A 107 -20.03 12.84 24.42
N GLY A 108 -19.81 11.56 24.07
CA GLY A 108 -19.55 11.10 22.70
C GLY A 108 -18.06 11.25 22.34
N THR A 109 -17.64 10.61 21.25
CA THR A 109 -16.25 10.67 20.76
C THR A 109 -16.25 10.91 19.26
N ALA A 110 -15.19 11.52 18.72
CA ALA A 110 -15.00 11.50 17.27
C ALA A 110 -14.57 10.11 16.78
N GLY A 111 -14.84 9.84 15.51
CA GLY A 111 -14.43 8.61 14.85
C GLY A 111 -12.95 8.64 14.48
N GLN A 112 -12.30 7.49 14.52
CA GLN A 112 -10.91 7.36 14.07
C GLN A 112 -10.81 7.42 12.55
N GLY A 113 -9.65 7.86 12.06
CA GLY A 113 -9.32 7.74 10.64
C GLY A 113 -9.16 6.28 10.20
N GLY A 114 -9.43 6.04 8.92
CA GLY A 114 -9.25 4.74 8.29
C GLY A 114 -7.78 4.44 7.99
N THR A 115 -7.42 3.17 7.90
CA THR A 115 -6.05 2.77 7.54
C THR A 115 -5.80 3.01 6.05
N GLY A 116 -4.57 3.36 5.68
CA GLY A 116 -4.14 3.37 4.28
C GLY A 116 -4.14 1.99 3.64
N GLY A 117 -4.32 1.94 2.33
CA GLY A 117 -4.27 0.73 1.52
C GLY A 117 -2.84 0.25 1.28
N THR A 118 -2.66 -1.04 1.00
CA THR A 118 -1.34 -1.57 0.67
C THR A 118 -0.92 -1.18 -0.74
N GLY A 119 0.36 -0.93 -0.98
CA GLY A 119 0.92 -0.86 -2.32
C GLY A 119 0.78 -2.19 -3.07
N GLY A 120 0.70 -2.12 -4.40
CA GLY A 120 0.63 -3.27 -5.29
C GLY A 120 1.99 -3.91 -5.50
N VAL A 121 1.99 -5.18 -5.92
CA VAL A 121 3.23 -5.92 -6.20
C VAL A 121 3.80 -5.49 -7.55
N GLY A 122 5.13 -5.36 -7.67
CA GLY A 122 5.80 -5.14 -8.94
C GLY A 122 5.66 -6.33 -9.91
N GLY A 123 5.71 -6.06 -11.20
CA GLY A 123 5.60 -7.04 -12.26
C GLY A 123 6.87 -7.87 -12.44
N GLN A 124 6.73 -9.07 -12.99
CA GLN A 124 7.88 -9.92 -13.28
C GLN A 124 8.72 -9.36 -14.44
N GLY A 125 10.05 -9.44 -14.36
CA GLY A 125 10.94 -9.14 -15.47
C GLY A 125 10.87 -10.17 -16.60
N GLY A 126 11.07 -9.73 -17.84
CA GLY A 126 11.14 -10.61 -19.01
C GLY A 126 12.23 -11.67 -18.89
N SER A 127 11.91 -12.90 -19.30
CA SER A 127 12.81 -14.06 -19.28
C SER A 127 13.43 -14.34 -20.65
N THR A 128 14.60 -14.97 -20.67
CA THR A 128 15.28 -15.40 -21.90
C THR A 128 15.68 -16.87 -21.86
N ASN A 129 15.62 -17.52 -23.01
CA ASN A 129 16.08 -18.89 -23.22
C ASN A 129 17.18 -18.97 -24.29
N PHE A 130 17.79 -17.84 -24.67
CA PHE A 130 18.78 -17.76 -25.73
C PHE A 130 20.19 -17.57 -25.17
N THR A 131 21.16 -18.25 -25.77
CA THR A 131 22.56 -18.15 -25.36
C THR A 131 23.07 -16.72 -25.55
N GLY A 132 23.62 -16.13 -24.49
CA GLY A 132 24.09 -14.74 -24.48
C GLY A 132 22.99 -13.70 -24.22
N GLY A 133 21.73 -14.13 -24.10
CA GLY A 133 20.64 -13.28 -23.61
C GLY A 133 20.77 -12.99 -22.12
N SER A 134 20.28 -11.81 -21.71
CA SER A 134 20.16 -11.41 -20.30
C SER A 134 18.67 -11.34 -19.95
N ALA A 135 18.31 -11.81 -18.76
CA ALA A 135 16.95 -11.65 -18.25
C ALA A 135 16.76 -10.26 -17.63
N ALA A 136 15.54 -9.74 -17.69
CA ALA A 136 15.24 -8.39 -17.23
C ALA A 136 14.85 -8.35 -15.75
N GLU A 137 14.95 -7.15 -15.17
CA GLU A 137 14.60 -6.87 -13.78
C GLU A 137 13.07 -6.89 -13.54
N GLY A 138 12.67 -7.27 -12.32
CA GLY A 138 11.29 -7.12 -11.87
C GLY A 138 10.93 -5.66 -11.58
N GLY A 139 9.67 -5.26 -11.77
CA GLY A 139 9.23 -3.90 -11.45
C GLY A 139 9.25 -3.63 -9.95
N GLU A 140 9.36 -2.37 -9.52
CA GLU A 140 9.29 -2.03 -8.08
C GLU A 140 7.86 -2.21 -7.52
N GLY A 141 7.76 -2.42 -6.22
CA GLY A 141 6.49 -2.42 -5.49
C GLY A 141 5.90 -1.02 -5.35
N GLY A 142 4.57 -0.92 -5.31
CA GLY A 142 3.86 0.35 -5.17
C GLY A 142 3.97 0.95 -3.77
N VAL A 143 3.78 2.26 -3.64
CA VAL A 143 3.81 2.92 -2.31
C VAL A 143 2.53 2.61 -1.54
N GLY A 144 2.61 2.42 -0.22
CA GLY A 144 1.45 2.30 0.66
C GLY A 144 0.64 3.60 0.73
N GLY A 145 -0.68 3.48 0.88
CA GLY A 145 -1.57 4.63 1.00
C GLY A 145 -1.45 5.30 2.37
N ASN A 146 -1.74 6.60 2.47
CA ASN A 146 -1.73 7.28 3.77
C ASN A 146 -2.91 6.84 4.65
N GLY A 147 -2.77 6.91 5.97
CA GLY A 147 -3.90 6.85 6.89
C GLY A 147 -4.82 8.04 6.70
N GLY A 148 -6.10 7.85 6.98
CA GLY A 148 -7.09 8.93 7.01
C GLY A 148 -6.99 9.74 8.29
N ASP A 149 -7.39 11.00 8.25
CA ASP A 149 -7.38 11.85 9.44
C ASP A 149 -8.47 11.43 10.44
N GLY A 150 -8.25 11.76 11.71
CA GLY A 150 -9.26 11.58 12.74
C GLY A 150 -10.43 12.56 12.61
N GLY A 151 -11.58 12.18 13.15
CA GLY A 151 -12.76 13.03 13.18
C GLY A 151 -12.62 14.20 14.15
N PHE A 152 -13.35 15.28 13.89
CA PHE A 152 -13.34 16.45 14.76
C PHE A 152 -14.18 16.25 16.03
N SER A 153 -13.63 16.62 17.18
CA SER A 153 -14.34 16.78 18.44
C SER A 153 -13.62 17.83 19.31
N PRO A 154 -14.33 18.74 20.01
CA PRO A 154 -13.69 19.74 20.85
C PRO A 154 -13.03 19.17 22.12
N THR A 155 -13.44 17.97 22.54
CA THR A 155 -13.02 17.38 23.82
C THR A 155 -12.36 16.01 23.68
N ASP A 156 -12.63 15.30 22.59
CA ASP A 156 -12.09 13.97 22.33
C ASP A 156 -11.96 13.71 20.82
N PRO A 157 -10.97 14.35 20.15
CA PRO A 157 -10.70 14.17 18.73
C PRO A 157 -10.46 12.72 18.34
N GLY A 158 -10.78 12.38 17.09
CA GLY A 158 -10.47 11.08 16.56
C GLY A 158 -8.97 10.96 16.34
N VAL A 159 -8.41 9.78 16.62
CA VAL A 159 -7.02 9.49 16.27
C VAL A 159 -6.91 9.30 14.75
N GLY A 160 -5.82 9.76 14.15
CA GLY A 160 -5.49 9.49 12.75
C GLY A 160 -5.28 7.99 12.48
N GLY A 161 -5.67 7.53 11.30
CA GLY A 161 -5.47 6.16 10.86
C GLY A 161 -4.01 5.83 10.57
N THR A 162 -3.67 4.54 10.57
CA THR A 162 -2.30 4.11 10.23
C THR A 162 -2.05 4.21 8.73
N GLY A 163 -0.80 4.48 8.35
CA GLY A 163 -0.36 4.33 6.96
C GLY A 163 -0.43 2.87 6.49
N GLY A 164 -0.61 2.69 5.18
CA GLY A 164 -0.61 1.39 4.52
C GLY A 164 0.79 0.85 4.29
N ARG A 165 0.93 -0.46 4.13
CA ARG A 165 2.21 -1.09 3.81
C ARG A 165 2.62 -0.83 2.36
N GLY A 166 3.91 -0.65 2.09
CA GLY A 166 4.44 -0.68 0.72
C GLY A 166 4.28 -2.03 0.01
N GLY A 167 4.27 -2.02 -1.31
CA GLY A 167 4.12 -3.19 -2.15
C GLY A 167 5.41 -4.03 -2.19
N GLN A 168 5.27 -5.32 -2.48
CA GLN A 168 6.45 -6.16 -2.73
C GLN A 168 7.04 -5.83 -4.11
N GLY A 169 8.37 -5.86 -4.25
CA GLY A 169 9.03 -5.79 -5.55
C GLY A 169 8.77 -7.02 -6.43
N GLY A 170 8.81 -6.82 -7.74
CA GLY A 170 8.59 -7.85 -8.75
C GLY A 170 9.72 -8.86 -8.81
N THR A 171 9.42 -10.07 -9.29
CA THR A 171 10.46 -11.08 -9.49
C THR A 171 11.29 -10.76 -10.73
N GLY A 172 12.60 -11.01 -10.68
CA GLY A 172 13.43 -10.92 -11.87
C GLY A 172 13.08 -11.99 -12.91
N GLY A 173 13.39 -11.72 -14.18
CA GLY A 173 13.23 -12.68 -15.26
C GLY A 173 14.21 -13.85 -15.14
N SER A 174 13.85 -15.01 -15.68
CA SER A 174 14.73 -16.18 -15.67
C SER A 174 15.58 -16.30 -16.94
N ASN A 175 16.75 -16.92 -16.82
CA ASN A 175 17.65 -17.26 -17.92
C ASN A 175 17.93 -18.76 -17.90
N ALA A 176 17.42 -19.54 -18.86
CA ALA A 176 17.48 -21.01 -18.77
C ALA A 176 18.62 -21.69 -19.57
N LEU A 177 19.29 -21.01 -20.51
CA LEU A 177 20.14 -21.67 -21.54
C LEU A 177 21.46 -20.93 -21.88
N GLY A 178 21.89 -19.99 -21.05
CA GLY A 178 23.16 -19.25 -21.21
C GLY A 178 24.40 -19.97 -20.66
N THR A 179 25.56 -19.65 -21.23
CA THR A 179 26.87 -19.95 -20.60
C THR A 179 27.19 -18.83 -19.59
N GLY A 180 26.57 -18.87 -18.41
CA GLY A 180 26.99 -18.03 -17.28
C GLY A 180 26.39 -16.62 -17.18
N ALA A 181 25.13 -16.43 -17.59
CA ALA A 181 24.40 -15.20 -17.27
C ALA A 181 23.38 -15.44 -16.16
N ASP A 182 23.43 -14.57 -15.14
CA ASP A 182 22.53 -14.56 -13.98
C ASP A 182 21.07 -14.36 -14.40
N GLY A 183 20.14 -14.75 -13.54
CA GLY A 183 18.75 -14.31 -13.67
C GLY A 183 18.64 -12.79 -13.50
N GLY A 184 17.52 -12.22 -13.92
CA GLY A 184 17.24 -10.80 -13.75
C GLY A 184 17.17 -10.43 -12.27
N ARG A 185 17.48 -9.17 -11.94
CA ARG A 185 17.35 -8.67 -10.56
C ARG A 185 15.88 -8.65 -10.13
N GLY A 186 15.60 -8.92 -8.86
CA GLY A 186 14.28 -8.60 -8.28
C GLY A 186 14.09 -7.10 -8.17
N GLY A 187 12.85 -6.61 -8.33
CA GLY A 187 12.54 -5.19 -8.18
C GLY A 187 12.55 -4.74 -6.72
N GLU A 188 12.72 -3.44 -6.47
CA GLU A 188 12.71 -2.90 -5.11
C GLU A 188 11.32 -2.99 -4.46
N GLY A 189 11.28 -3.06 -3.12
CA GLY A 189 10.05 -2.97 -2.35
C GLY A 189 9.53 -1.54 -2.30
N GLY A 190 8.21 -1.37 -2.28
CA GLY A 190 7.57 -0.06 -2.21
C GLY A 190 7.68 0.59 -0.83
N VAL A 191 7.63 1.91 -0.78
CA VAL A 191 7.66 2.67 0.48
C VAL A 191 6.32 2.54 1.24
N GLY A 192 6.33 2.54 2.57
CA GLY A 192 5.13 2.58 3.41
C GLY A 192 4.42 3.94 3.36
N GLY A 193 3.10 3.95 3.55
CA GLY A 193 2.30 5.17 3.59
C GLY A 193 2.43 5.93 4.90
N ASN A 194 2.14 7.23 4.90
CA ASN A 194 2.20 8.04 6.11
C ASN A 194 0.97 7.79 7.00
N GLY A 195 1.09 8.05 8.31
CA GLY A 195 -0.07 8.06 9.22
C GLY A 195 -0.97 9.27 8.98
N GLY A 196 -2.25 9.14 9.35
CA GLY A 196 -3.21 10.24 9.32
C GLY A 196 -3.00 11.24 10.45
N ILE A 197 -3.51 12.46 10.28
CA ILE A 197 -3.38 13.55 11.25
C ILE A 197 -4.55 13.51 12.24
N ASP A 198 -4.26 13.86 13.49
CA ASP A 198 -5.25 14.14 14.53
C ASP A 198 -5.36 15.67 14.74
N PRO A 199 -6.58 16.26 14.80
CA PRO A 199 -6.80 17.64 15.24
C PRO A 199 -6.30 17.96 16.67
N GLY A 200 -6.16 16.95 17.54
CA GLY A 200 -5.75 17.05 18.95
C GLY A 200 -4.25 16.90 19.24
N GLY A 201 -3.47 16.35 18.30
CA GLY A 201 -2.00 16.34 18.35
C GLY A 201 -1.32 14.97 18.40
N GLU A 202 -2.04 13.85 18.57
CA GLU A 202 -1.45 12.49 18.48
C GLU A 202 -1.88 11.83 17.16
N GLY A 203 -1.07 12.05 16.12
CA GLY A 203 -1.31 11.47 14.79
C GLY A 203 -1.22 9.94 14.74
N GLY A 204 -1.78 9.34 13.70
CA GLY A 204 -1.65 7.92 13.41
C GLY A 204 -0.21 7.51 13.08
N THR A 205 0.14 6.25 13.32
CA THR A 205 1.49 5.74 12.98
C THR A 205 1.66 5.60 11.48
N GLY A 206 2.86 5.89 10.97
CA GLY A 206 3.26 5.52 9.60
C GLY A 206 3.13 4.02 9.34
N GLY A 207 2.93 3.65 8.07
CA GLY A 207 2.90 2.27 7.60
C GLY A 207 4.30 1.71 7.34
N THR A 208 4.45 0.40 7.45
CA THR A 208 5.73 -0.29 7.19
C THR A 208 6.09 -0.24 5.70
N GLY A 209 7.37 -0.26 5.38
CA GLY A 209 7.84 -0.47 4.01
C GLY A 209 7.44 -1.84 3.45
N GLY A 210 7.52 -1.97 2.13
CA GLY A 210 7.32 -3.21 1.36
C GLY A 210 8.61 -4.02 1.27
N THR A 211 8.48 -5.34 1.10
CA THR A 211 9.61 -6.24 0.92
C THR A 211 10.19 -6.13 -0.49
N GLY A 212 11.51 -6.29 -0.66
CA GLY A 212 12.12 -6.41 -1.99
C GLY A 212 11.59 -7.62 -2.78
N GLY A 213 11.75 -7.59 -4.10
CA GLY A 213 11.44 -8.69 -5.02
C GLY A 213 12.56 -9.73 -5.05
N THR A 214 12.21 -10.98 -5.34
CA THR A 214 13.21 -12.06 -5.49
C THR A 214 13.91 -11.95 -6.84
N GLY A 215 15.21 -12.23 -6.90
CA GLY A 215 15.90 -12.39 -8.18
C GLY A 215 15.35 -13.53 -9.02
N GLY A 216 15.47 -13.44 -10.34
CA GLY A 216 15.09 -14.50 -11.28
C GLY A 216 16.10 -15.65 -11.30
N THR A 217 15.76 -16.80 -11.88
CA THR A 217 16.68 -17.96 -11.90
C THR A 217 17.66 -17.87 -13.07
N GLY A 218 18.97 -17.99 -12.83
CA GLY A 218 20.01 -17.99 -13.86
C GLY A 218 20.32 -19.38 -14.43
N SER A 219 21.06 -19.38 -15.54
CA SER A 219 21.30 -20.59 -16.36
C SER A 219 22.24 -21.62 -15.73
N THR A 220 23.00 -21.21 -14.71
CA THR A 220 23.82 -22.07 -13.84
C THR A 220 23.07 -22.57 -12.61
N GLY A 221 21.81 -22.17 -12.43
CA GLY A 221 21.04 -22.36 -11.19
C GLY A 221 21.21 -21.20 -10.19
N ASP A 222 22.16 -20.29 -10.41
CA ASP A 222 22.38 -19.14 -9.53
C ASP A 222 21.27 -18.09 -9.72
N PRO A 223 20.58 -17.64 -8.66
CA PRO A 223 19.59 -16.57 -8.76
C PRO A 223 20.24 -15.24 -9.14
N GLY A 224 19.50 -14.40 -9.84
CA GLY A 224 19.80 -12.97 -9.95
C GLY A 224 19.79 -12.30 -8.58
N ALA A 225 20.39 -11.11 -8.49
CA ALA A 225 20.40 -10.34 -7.25
C ALA A 225 18.97 -9.98 -6.81
N GLU A 226 18.77 -9.88 -5.49
CA GLU A 226 17.50 -9.48 -4.91
C GLU A 226 17.25 -7.97 -5.08
N GLY A 227 15.98 -7.57 -4.98
CA GLY A 227 15.60 -6.17 -4.87
C GLY A 227 15.73 -5.67 -3.44
N ASP A 228 16.08 -4.40 -3.27
CA ASP A 228 16.20 -3.80 -1.95
C ASP A 228 14.80 -3.58 -1.33
N PRO A 229 14.64 -3.66 0.01
CA PRO A 229 13.37 -3.36 0.66
C PRO A 229 13.01 -1.87 0.64
N GLY A 230 11.71 -1.57 0.68
CA GLY A 230 11.21 -0.21 0.75
C GLY A 230 11.27 0.39 2.15
N ALA A 231 11.42 1.72 2.23
CA ALA A 231 11.41 2.46 3.49
C ALA A 231 10.00 2.49 4.14
N ALA A 232 9.87 2.74 5.44
CA ALA A 232 8.56 3.01 6.06
C ALA A 232 8.06 4.44 5.80
N GLY A 233 6.76 4.62 5.95
CA GLY A 233 6.13 5.93 5.98
C GLY A 233 6.26 6.62 7.35
N MET A 234 6.12 7.94 7.35
CA MET A 234 6.27 8.79 8.54
C MET A 234 4.92 9.05 9.22
N GLY A 235 4.91 9.22 10.54
CA GLY A 235 3.78 9.82 11.27
C GLY A 235 3.90 11.36 11.31
N PRO A 236 2.81 12.11 11.57
CA PRO A 236 2.91 13.56 11.74
C PRO A 236 3.50 13.93 13.12
N TRP A 237 4.49 14.83 13.12
CA TRP A 237 5.10 15.55 14.27
C TRP A 237 5.39 14.72 15.55
N GLY A 238 6.57 14.09 15.61
CA GLY A 238 7.20 13.71 16.89
C GLY A 238 6.71 12.42 17.55
N SER A 239 5.56 11.87 17.16
CA SER A 239 5.25 10.46 17.38
C SER A 239 6.06 9.64 16.38
N VAL A 240 6.87 8.70 16.89
CA VAL A 240 7.70 7.81 16.08
C VAL A 240 6.81 7.18 15.00
N GLY A 241 7.02 7.55 13.74
CA GLY A 241 6.42 6.84 12.61
C GLY A 241 6.75 5.36 12.74
N GLY A 242 5.85 4.48 12.30
CA GLY A 242 6.09 3.03 12.37
C GLY A 242 7.50 2.71 11.87
N PHE A 243 8.21 1.84 12.58
CA PHE A 243 9.53 1.42 12.16
C PHE A 243 9.50 1.06 10.66
N GLY A 244 10.58 1.43 9.94
CA GLY A 244 10.96 0.84 8.65
C GLY A 244 10.41 -0.56 8.53
N GLY A 245 9.72 -0.90 7.44
CA GLY A 245 9.34 -2.30 7.25
C GLY A 245 10.61 -3.14 7.33
N ASP A 246 10.58 -4.21 8.12
CA ASP A 246 11.69 -5.16 8.12
C ASP A 246 11.94 -5.56 6.67
N GLY A 247 13.20 -5.46 6.26
CA GLY A 247 13.59 -5.79 4.90
C GLY A 247 13.07 -7.17 4.51
N GLY A 248 12.57 -7.30 3.28
CA GLY A 248 12.09 -8.58 2.78
C GLY A 248 13.11 -9.68 3.04
N SER A 249 12.68 -10.76 3.70
CA SER A 249 13.49 -11.98 3.80
C SER A 249 13.68 -12.51 2.38
N GLY A 250 14.93 -12.52 1.93
CA GLY A 250 15.36 -13.01 0.62
C GLY A 250 14.76 -14.38 0.27
N GLY A 251 14.49 -14.57 -1.01
CA GLY A 251 13.97 -15.83 -1.52
C GLY A 251 15.03 -16.92 -1.39
N ALA A 252 14.66 -18.08 -0.87
CA ALA A 252 15.58 -19.21 -0.85
C ALA A 252 15.97 -19.57 -2.28
N GLY A 253 17.25 -19.37 -2.63
CA GLY A 253 17.85 -20.04 -3.78
C GLY A 253 17.56 -21.53 -3.66
N SER A 254 16.93 -22.11 -4.67
CA SER A 254 16.66 -23.55 -4.67
C SER A 254 17.98 -24.32 -4.83
N PRO A 255 18.15 -25.47 -4.13
CA PRO A 255 19.40 -26.24 -4.13
C PRO A 255 19.74 -26.87 -5.47
#